data_AF-A0A951TFS8-F1
#
_entry.id   AF-A0A951TFS8-F1
#
_cell.length_a   1.000
_cell.length_b   1.000
_cell.length_c   1.000
_cell.angle_alpha   90.00
_cell.angle_beta   90.00
_cell.angle_gamma   90.00
#
_symmetry.space_group_name_H-M   'P 1'
#
loop_
_entity.id
_entity.type
_entity.pdbx_description
1 polymer ?
#
loop_
_entity_poly.entity_id
_entity_poly.type
_entity_poly.pdbx_seq_one_letter_code
_entity_poly.pdbx_strand_id
1 'polypeptide(L)'
;MKKSITFLLLLCTFTVNAQIELTLKGKLTNAKDGNIELWQRTEGELEPVIENIKINSQGEFAQDISLVYKDYYVFFLNDSISLDIVVEGSQTIEIFGDANDLINTAVIHGSDNSMKILDFQRLSNALDSQVDSLGKELQLHPENQDEIVAYFNEIYGEFITKRDQFLEDNKFTPALIGTFASIDSDEEWDVLQRVILELDSCFNESPTIQRIVESYNQFIENAFNKLNSVPKIGDEAIEIELPNPDGKILKLSDYRGQVVLLDFWASWCGPCRRENPNVVAAYEKYKKKGFIVFSVSLDKNKEDWVKAIKKDGLTWKTHVSDLQYWQSQAARDYQVEGIPASFLIDKNGIIIATDLRGEDLENTLKEIFK
;
A
#
# COMPACT_ATOMS: atom_id res chain seq x y z
N MET A 1 36.68 -52.13 -21.01
CA MET A 1 37.31 -51.71 -19.73
C MET A 1 37.85 -50.31 -19.92
N LYS A 2 37.50 -49.23 -19.23
CA LYS A 2 36.66 -48.92 -18.07
C LYS A 2 35.94 -47.59 -18.39
N LYS A 3 34.64 -47.45 -18.12
CA LYS A 3 33.95 -46.14 -18.16
C LYS A 3 34.26 -45.42 -16.86
N SER A 4 34.98 -44.29 -16.92
CA SER A 4 35.18 -43.41 -15.76
C SER A 4 33.86 -42.69 -15.46
N ILE A 5 33.31 -42.98 -14.29
CA ILE A 5 32.20 -42.23 -13.70
C ILE A 5 32.85 -41.09 -12.92
N THR A 6 32.77 -39.87 -13.45
CA THR A 6 33.18 -38.66 -12.74
C THR A 6 32.07 -38.30 -11.76
N PHE A 7 32.30 -38.57 -10.48
CA PHE A 7 31.42 -38.15 -9.40
C PHE A 7 31.66 -36.65 -9.16
N LEU A 8 30.72 -35.82 -9.58
CA LEU A 8 30.74 -34.38 -9.28
C LEU A 8 30.38 -34.24 -7.80
N LEU A 9 31.39 -34.08 -6.95
CA LEU A 9 31.19 -33.70 -5.54
C LEU A 9 30.62 -32.28 -5.53
N LEU A 10 29.32 -32.16 -5.28
CA LEU A 10 28.69 -30.90 -4.93
C LEU A 10 29.23 -30.51 -3.55
N LEU A 11 30.28 -29.67 -3.50
CA LEU A 11 30.68 -29.01 -2.27
C LEU A 11 29.58 -28.01 -1.91
N CYS A 12 28.64 -28.42 -1.05
CA CYS A 12 27.88 -27.49 -0.23
C CYS A 12 28.87 -26.75 0.66
N THR A 13 29.28 -25.55 0.25
CA THR A 13 29.90 -24.60 1.15
C THR A 13 28.83 -24.18 2.15
N PHE A 14 28.81 -24.82 3.31
CA PHE A 14 28.20 -24.22 4.49
C PHE A 14 29.05 -22.99 4.82
N THR A 15 28.61 -21.82 4.37
CA THR A 15 29.09 -20.56 4.95
C THR A 15 28.62 -20.59 6.39
N VAL A 16 29.55 -20.83 7.31
CA VAL A 16 29.32 -20.52 8.72
C VAL A 16 29.14 -19.00 8.76
N ASN A 17 27.90 -18.53 8.80
CA ASN A 17 27.65 -17.13 9.09
C ASN A 17 28.34 -16.85 10.43
N ALA A 18 29.22 -15.85 10.47
CA ALA A 18 29.87 -15.46 11.70
C ALA A 18 28.79 -15.07 12.71
N GLN A 19 28.76 -15.76 13.84
CA GLN A 19 27.79 -15.55 14.90
C GLN A 19 28.06 -14.17 15.54
N ILE A 20 27.02 -13.35 15.67
CA ILE A 20 27.12 -12.02 16.27
C ILE A 20 26.94 -12.15 17.78
N GLU A 21 28.01 -11.97 18.55
CA GLU A 21 27.91 -11.94 20.01
C GLU A 21 27.48 -10.56 20.52
N LEU A 22 26.30 -10.50 21.14
CA LEU A 22 25.76 -9.33 21.84
C LEU A 22 25.87 -9.54 23.35
N THR A 23 26.55 -8.65 24.06
CA THR A 23 26.42 -8.55 25.52
C THR A 23 25.40 -7.46 25.83
N LEU A 24 24.22 -7.86 26.28
CA LEU A 24 23.16 -6.95 26.71
C LEU A 24 23.16 -6.86 28.24
N LYS A 25 23.40 -5.67 28.78
CA LYS A 25 23.44 -5.48 30.24
C LYS A 25 22.94 -4.10 30.64
N GLY A 26 22.83 -3.84 31.93
CA GLY A 26 22.38 -2.52 32.38
C GLY A 26 21.84 -2.49 33.78
N LYS A 27 21.17 -1.38 34.10
CA LYS A 27 20.55 -1.16 35.41
C LYS A 27 19.26 -0.36 35.27
N LEU A 28 18.15 -0.99 35.67
CA LEU A 28 16.84 -0.37 35.71
C LEU A 28 16.43 -0.13 37.16
N THR A 29 16.27 1.15 37.54
CA THR A 29 15.70 1.48 38.85
C THR A 29 14.22 1.13 38.87
N ASN A 30 13.68 0.81 40.05
CA ASN A 30 12.27 0.44 40.25
C ASN A 30 11.78 -0.83 39.52
N ALA A 31 12.67 -1.60 38.89
CA ALA A 31 12.34 -2.92 38.36
C ALA A 31 12.12 -3.90 39.52
N LYS A 32 10.85 -4.11 39.93
CA LYS A 32 10.47 -5.11 40.93
C LYS A 32 10.19 -6.44 40.22
N ASP A 33 11.11 -7.40 40.32
CA ASP A 33 10.95 -8.76 39.80
C ASP A 33 10.53 -8.83 38.32
N GLY A 34 11.09 -7.92 37.51
CA GLY A 34 10.75 -7.79 36.10
C GLY A 34 11.45 -8.83 35.22
N ASN A 35 10.82 -9.09 34.08
CA ASN A 35 11.41 -9.90 33.03
C ASN A 35 11.88 -9.03 31.88
N ILE A 36 13.09 -9.29 31.40
CA ILE A 36 13.58 -8.72 30.15
C ILE A 36 13.53 -9.80 29.08
N GLU A 37 13.07 -9.40 27.91
CA GLU A 37 13.05 -10.24 26.72
C GLU A 37 13.62 -9.47 25.55
N LEU A 38 14.26 -10.18 24.64
CA LEU A 38 14.72 -9.62 23.38
C LEU A 38 14.05 -10.38 22.25
N TRP A 39 13.38 -9.64 21.38
CA TRP A 39 12.61 -10.19 20.27
C TRP A 39 13.16 -9.67 18.95
N GLN A 40 12.95 -10.41 17.88
CA GLN A 40 13.32 -10.02 16.52
C GLN A 40 12.08 -10.12 15.64
N ARG A 41 11.96 -9.23 14.66
CA ARG A 41 10.91 -9.32 13.66
C ARG A 41 11.38 -10.12 12.46
N THR A 42 10.97 -11.39 12.38
CA THR A 42 11.29 -12.32 11.28
C THR A 42 10.03 -12.63 10.48
N GLU A 43 10.10 -12.58 9.16
CA GLU A 43 8.98 -12.93 8.25
C GLU A 43 7.66 -12.17 8.53
N GLY A 44 7.72 -11.02 9.20
CA GLY A 44 6.55 -10.20 9.58
C GLY A 44 5.99 -10.52 10.97
N GLU A 45 6.41 -11.63 11.58
CA GLU A 45 6.08 -12.00 12.95
C GLU A 45 7.15 -11.49 13.92
N LEU A 46 6.76 -11.23 15.16
CA LEU A 46 7.70 -10.88 16.22
C LEU A 46 7.97 -12.17 17.01
N GLU A 47 9.21 -12.63 17.00
CA GLU A 47 9.62 -13.88 17.63
C GLU A 47 10.63 -13.62 18.76
N PRO A 48 10.55 -14.38 19.87
CA PRO A 48 11.50 -14.23 20.97
C PRO A 48 12.87 -14.80 20.57
N VAL A 49 13.91 -14.00 20.76
CA VAL A 49 15.32 -14.42 20.60
C VAL A 49 15.84 -14.98 21.91
N ILE A 50 15.54 -14.26 23.00
CA ILE A 50 15.80 -14.71 24.35
C ILE A 50 14.70 -14.20 25.26
N GLU A 51 14.18 -15.12 26.05
CA GLU A 51 13.20 -14.84 27.08
C GLU A 51 13.89 -14.96 28.44
N ASN A 52 13.27 -14.39 29.46
CA ASN A 52 13.61 -14.68 30.84
C ASN A 52 14.93 -14.08 31.37
N ILE A 53 15.42 -12.96 30.81
CA ILE A 53 16.60 -12.27 31.35
C ILE A 53 16.25 -11.67 32.72
N LYS A 54 16.87 -12.21 33.76
CA LYS A 54 16.58 -11.85 35.15
C LYS A 54 17.23 -10.55 35.55
N ILE A 55 16.43 -9.68 36.16
CA ILE A 55 16.89 -8.50 36.87
C ILE A 55 17.14 -8.89 38.34
N ASN A 56 18.30 -8.55 38.87
CA ASN A 56 18.63 -8.81 40.27
C ASN A 56 17.99 -7.78 41.22
N SER A 57 18.15 -7.98 42.53
CA SER A 57 17.58 -7.09 43.56
C SER A 57 18.08 -5.64 43.52
N GLN A 58 19.17 -5.38 42.79
CA GLN A 58 19.77 -4.06 42.59
C GLN A 58 19.29 -3.40 41.29
N GLY A 59 18.41 -4.05 40.53
CA GLY A 59 17.93 -3.58 39.24
C GLY A 59 18.89 -3.90 38.08
N GLU A 60 19.95 -4.68 38.32
CA GLU A 60 20.98 -4.95 37.33
C GLU A 60 20.69 -6.25 36.58
N PHE A 61 21.01 -6.26 35.30
CA PHE A 61 20.88 -7.41 34.42
C PHE A 61 22.08 -7.50 33.48
N ALA A 62 22.41 -8.71 33.05
CA ALA A 62 23.45 -8.97 32.06
C ALA A 62 23.20 -10.32 31.41
N GLN A 63 23.32 -10.37 30.09
CA GLN A 63 23.13 -11.56 29.28
C GLN A 63 23.99 -11.49 28.02
N ASP A 64 24.75 -12.54 27.76
CA ASP A 64 25.38 -12.76 26.47
C ASP A 64 24.40 -13.51 25.57
N ILE A 65 24.24 -13.02 24.33
CA ILE A 65 23.24 -13.46 23.37
C ILE A 65 23.94 -13.62 22.03
N SER A 66 23.77 -14.78 21.42
CA SER A 66 24.36 -15.05 20.11
C SER A 66 23.30 -14.89 19.02
N LEU A 67 23.54 -13.96 18.10
CA LEU A 67 22.61 -13.51 17.07
C LEU A 67 23.08 -13.95 15.68
N VAL A 68 22.11 -14.08 14.76
CA VAL A 68 22.38 -14.45 13.37
C VAL A 68 22.54 -13.23 12.47
N TYR A 69 21.76 -12.18 12.74
CA TYR A 69 21.64 -11.02 11.86
C TYR A 69 22.03 -9.74 12.57
N LYS A 70 22.59 -8.81 11.79
CA LYS A 70 22.58 -7.40 12.18
C LYS A 70 21.18 -6.90 11.87
N ASP A 71 20.46 -6.48 12.88
CA ASP A 71 19.04 -6.15 12.71
C ASP A 71 18.54 -5.22 13.82
N TYR A 72 17.26 -4.87 13.72
CA TYR A 72 16.49 -4.23 14.77
C TYR A 72 15.86 -5.29 15.66
N TYR A 73 16.21 -5.24 16.93
CA TYR A 73 15.64 -6.07 17.99
C TYR A 73 14.75 -5.24 18.87
N VAL A 74 13.77 -5.87 19.50
CA VAL A 74 12.85 -5.22 20.42
C VAL A 74 13.16 -5.70 21.83
N PHE A 75 13.66 -4.80 22.66
CA PHE A 75 13.84 -5.04 24.10
C PHE A 75 12.50 -4.85 24.78
N PHE A 76 11.96 -5.88 25.41
CA PHE A 76 10.76 -5.80 26.23
C PHE A 76 11.10 -5.80 27.72
N LEU A 77 10.39 -4.96 28.46
CA LEU A 77 10.29 -5.02 29.91
C LEU A 77 8.83 -5.32 30.28
N ASN A 78 8.60 -6.45 30.96
CA ASN A 78 7.30 -6.90 31.45
C ASN A 78 6.20 -6.89 30.36
N ASP A 79 6.53 -7.38 29.17
CA ASP A 79 5.61 -7.62 28.03
C ASP A 79 4.87 -6.39 27.48
N SER A 80 5.22 -5.18 27.94
CA SER A 80 4.43 -3.97 27.67
C SER A 80 5.27 -2.78 27.21
N ILE A 81 6.46 -2.62 27.77
CA ILE A 81 7.34 -1.49 27.45
C ILE A 81 8.42 -2.00 26.51
N SER A 82 8.56 -1.37 25.34
CA SER A 82 9.54 -1.76 24.33
C SER A 82 10.54 -0.65 23.99
N LEU A 83 11.77 -1.02 23.69
CA LEU A 83 12.80 -0.16 23.09
C LEU A 83 13.33 -0.84 21.83
N ASP A 84 13.53 -0.06 20.77
CA ASP A 84 14.23 -0.53 19.57
C ASP A 84 15.74 -0.57 19.81
N ILE A 85 16.33 -1.74 19.59
CA ILE A 85 17.74 -2.03 19.79
C ILE A 85 18.36 -2.40 18.45
N VAL A 86 19.15 -1.49 17.89
CA VAL A 86 19.94 -1.72 16.67
C VAL A 86 21.22 -2.47 17.02
N VAL A 87 21.39 -3.65 16.40
CA VAL A 87 22.60 -4.46 16.49
C VAL A 87 23.33 -4.45 15.15
N GLU A 88 24.53 -3.85 15.12
CA GLU A 88 25.30 -3.63 13.88
C GLU A 88 26.49 -4.61 13.73
N GLY A 89 26.69 -5.47 14.72
CA GLY A 89 27.75 -6.45 14.80
C GLY A 89 27.94 -6.92 16.25
N SER A 90 29.06 -7.60 16.53
CA SER A 90 29.37 -8.01 17.91
C SER A 90 29.69 -6.79 18.76
N GLN A 91 28.89 -6.56 19.80
CA GLN A 91 28.97 -5.35 20.61
C GLN A 91 28.40 -5.57 22.02
N THR A 92 28.70 -4.62 22.90
CA THR A 92 28.06 -4.53 24.21
C THR A 92 27.08 -3.38 24.19
N ILE A 93 25.83 -3.63 24.54
CA ILE A 93 24.80 -2.60 24.71
C ILE A 93 24.47 -2.51 26.19
N GLU A 94 24.54 -1.29 26.72
CA GLU A 94 24.18 -1.00 28.10
C GLU A 94 22.91 -0.15 28.15
N ILE A 95 21.90 -0.56 28.93
CA ILE A 95 20.64 0.19 29.08
C ILE A 95 20.45 0.58 30.54
N PHE A 96 20.30 1.88 30.78
CA PHE A 96 20.03 2.45 32.10
C PHE A 96 18.71 3.20 32.07
N GLY A 97 17.94 3.21 33.15
CA GLY A 97 16.69 3.99 33.21
C GLY A 97 15.80 3.64 34.40
N ASP A 98 14.62 4.25 34.45
CA ASP A 98 13.55 3.92 35.38
C ASP A 98 12.56 2.95 34.72
N ALA A 99 12.36 1.78 35.31
CA ALA A 99 11.43 0.77 34.81
C ALA A 99 9.98 1.26 34.70
N ASN A 100 9.58 2.26 35.50
CA ASN A 100 8.23 2.82 35.44
C ASN A 100 8.04 3.84 34.32
N ASP A 101 9.13 4.36 33.76
CA ASP A 101 9.11 5.41 32.74
C ASP A 101 10.30 5.24 31.78
N LEU A 102 10.43 4.02 31.26
CA LEU A 102 11.64 3.62 30.56
C LEU A 102 11.84 4.45 29.27
N ILE A 103 10.76 4.70 28.52
CA ILE A 103 10.85 5.48 27.28
C ILE A 103 11.48 6.86 27.55
N ASN A 104 11.07 7.58 28.59
CA ASN A 104 11.56 8.94 28.83
C ASN A 104 12.88 9.00 29.59
N THR A 105 13.22 7.96 30.34
CA THR A 105 14.41 7.95 31.22
C THR A 105 15.57 7.12 30.70
N ALA A 106 15.32 6.25 29.71
CA ALA A 106 16.35 5.32 29.24
C ALA A 106 17.54 6.04 28.60
N VAL A 107 18.73 5.53 28.88
CA VAL A 107 19.98 5.89 28.23
C VAL A 107 20.59 4.60 27.70
N ILE A 108 20.89 4.59 26.41
CA ILE A 108 21.46 3.43 25.72
C ILE A 108 22.90 3.78 25.33
N HIS A 109 23.85 2.96 25.79
CA HIS A 109 25.25 3.04 25.41
C HIS A 109 25.66 1.85 24.56
N GLY A 110 26.63 2.05 23.66
CA GLY A 110 27.11 1.00 22.76
C GLY A 110 26.22 0.74 21.55
N SER A 111 25.18 1.56 21.35
CA SER A 111 24.41 1.62 20.10
C SER A 111 23.81 3.02 19.91
N ASP A 112 24.53 3.87 19.15
CA ASP A 112 24.13 5.25 18.89
C ASP A 112 22.81 5.31 18.11
N ASN A 113 22.57 4.36 17.20
CA ASN A 113 21.34 4.30 16.41
C ASN A 113 20.12 3.96 17.27
N SER A 114 20.24 3.08 18.27
CA SER A 114 19.16 2.84 19.25
C SER A 114 18.82 4.09 20.03
N MET A 115 19.84 4.83 20.49
CA MET A 115 19.62 6.07 21.24
C MET A 115 18.92 7.13 20.38
N LYS A 116 19.33 7.28 19.11
CA LYS A 116 18.70 8.21 18.16
C LYS A 116 17.24 7.85 17.88
N ILE A 117 16.92 6.57 17.69
CA ILE A 117 15.54 6.11 17.50
C ILE A 117 14.72 6.43 18.75
N LEU A 118 15.24 6.15 19.95
CA LEU A 118 14.57 6.47 21.21
C LEU A 118 14.33 7.99 21.38
N ASP A 119 15.30 8.82 21.05
CA ASP A 119 15.15 10.28 21.11
C ASP A 119 14.11 10.80 20.10
N PHE A 120 14.07 10.21 18.89
CA PHE A 120 13.01 10.51 17.93
C PHE A 120 11.63 10.04 18.43
N GLN A 121 11.55 8.85 19.02
CA GLN A 121 10.31 8.33 19.62
C GLN A 121 9.79 9.25 20.73
N ARG A 122 10.68 9.80 21.58
CA ARG A 122 10.29 10.81 22.59
C ARG A 122 9.73 12.07 21.95
N LEU A 123 10.34 12.54 20.87
CA LEU A 123 9.86 13.69 20.11
C LEU A 123 8.45 13.43 19.55
N SER A 124 8.21 12.26 18.95
CA SER A 124 6.89 11.85 18.45
C SER A 124 5.86 11.72 19.57
N ASN A 125 6.18 11.03 20.66
CA ASN A 125 5.27 10.87 21.80
C ASN A 125 4.88 12.22 22.44
N ALA A 126 5.80 13.20 22.44
CA ALA A 126 5.52 14.55 22.92
C ALA A 126 4.54 15.29 22.00
N LEU A 127 4.62 15.09 20.68
CA LEU A 127 3.60 15.60 19.76
C LEU A 127 2.27 14.89 20.00
N ASP A 128 2.25 13.56 20.03
CA ASP A 128 1.02 12.76 20.19
C ASP A 128 0.26 13.16 21.46
N SER A 129 0.98 13.35 22.57
CA SER A 129 0.39 13.80 23.84
C SER A 129 -0.27 15.19 23.73
N GLN A 130 0.32 16.09 22.95
CA GLN A 130 -0.27 17.41 22.69
C GLN A 130 -1.48 17.31 21.77
N VAL A 131 -1.40 16.51 20.70
CA VAL A 131 -2.50 16.28 19.76
C VAL A 131 -3.69 15.64 20.47
N ASP A 132 -3.47 14.64 21.33
CA ASP A 132 -4.51 14.03 22.17
C ASP A 132 -5.19 15.03 23.09
N SER A 133 -4.41 15.97 23.65
CA SER A 133 -4.94 17.03 24.50
C SER A 133 -5.81 18.01 23.71
N LEU A 134 -5.37 18.37 22.48
CA LEU A 134 -6.15 19.21 21.56
C LEU A 134 -7.43 18.52 21.10
N GLY A 135 -7.39 17.21 20.83
CA GLY A 135 -8.58 16.43 20.48
C GLY A 135 -9.63 16.44 21.60
N LYS A 136 -9.20 16.32 22.86
CA LYS A 136 -10.09 16.44 24.03
C LYS A 136 -10.66 17.85 24.18
N GLU A 137 -9.84 18.88 23.98
CA GLU A 137 -10.29 20.27 24.04
C GLU A 137 -11.34 20.57 22.96
N LEU A 138 -11.11 20.13 21.72
CA LEU A 138 -12.05 20.30 20.62
C LEU A 138 -13.38 19.59 20.87
N GLN A 139 -13.34 18.43 21.54
CA GLN A 139 -14.54 17.70 21.93
C GLN A 139 -15.36 18.44 22.98
N LEU A 140 -14.70 19.10 23.94
CA LEU A 140 -15.36 19.85 25.01
C LEU A 140 -15.82 21.25 24.55
N HIS A 141 -15.05 21.87 23.65
CA HIS A 141 -15.18 23.25 23.21
C HIS A 141 -15.10 23.36 21.67
N PRO A 142 -16.09 22.83 20.94
CA PRO A 142 -16.10 22.88 19.48
C PRO A 142 -16.14 24.31 18.91
N GLU A 143 -16.58 25.29 19.71
CA GLU A 143 -16.55 26.71 19.35
C GLU A 143 -15.12 27.26 19.16
N ASN A 144 -14.10 26.60 19.71
CA ASN A 144 -12.70 27.00 19.61
C ASN A 144 -11.97 26.33 18.43
N GLN A 145 -12.69 25.70 17.50
CA GLN A 145 -12.11 24.91 16.42
C GLN A 145 -10.98 25.63 15.65
N ASP A 146 -11.20 26.87 15.24
CA ASP A 146 -10.22 27.61 14.43
C ASP A 146 -8.92 27.87 15.19
N GLU A 147 -9.00 28.16 16.50
CA GLU A 147 -7.84 28.38 17.36
C GLU A 147 -7.07 27.07 17.60
N ILE A 148 -7.79 25.98 17.85
CA ILE A 148 -7.20 24.64 18.04
C ILE A 148 -6.49 24.18 16.77
N VAL A 149 -7.11 24.38 15.59
CA VAL A 149 -6.49 24.05 14.30
C VAL A 149 -5.25 24.91 14.04
N ALA A 150 -5.29 26.21 14.37
CA ALA A 150 -4.12 27.07 14.23
C ALA A 150 -2.95 26.60 15.10
N TYR A 151 -3.21 26.27 16.37
CA TYR A 151 -2.20 25.76 17.29
C TYR A 151 -1.68 24.37 16.89
N PHE A 152 -2.56 23.47 16.43
CA PHE A 152 -2.17 22.17 15.87
C PHE A 152 -1.18 22.34 14.72
N ASN A 153 -1.48 23.23 13.76
CA ASN A 153 -0.61 23.47 12.61
C ASN A 153 0.78 24.01 13.04
N GLU A 154 0.83 24.83 14.10
CA GLU A 154 2.09 25.33 14.65
C GLU A 154 2.94 24.20 15.25
N ILE A 155 2.39 23.42 16.19
CA ILE A 155 3.15 22.33 16.83
C ILE A 155 3.51 21.20 15.85
N TYR A 156 2.64 20.93 14.88
CA TYR A 156 2.90 19.95 13.83
C TYR A 156 4.00 20.45 12.89
N GLY A 157 3.98 21.71 12.48
CA GLY A 157 5.05 22.32 11.68
C GLY A 157 6.41 22.31 12.37
N GLU A 158 6.45 22.54 13.69
CA GLU A 158 7.67 22.40 14.48
C GLU A 158 8.17 20.95 14.52
N PHE A 159 7.27 19.98 14.68
CA PHE A 159 7.62 18.56 14.65
C PHE A 159 8.19 18.17 13.29
N ILE A 160 7.54 18.55 12.18
CA ILE A 160 8.02 18.29 10.82
C ILE A 160 9.42 18.89 10.61
N THR A 161 9.66 20.10 11.09
CA THR A 161 11.00 20.73 11.02
C THR A 161 12.06 19.89 11.74
N LYS A 162 11.75 19.39 12.94
CA LYS A 162 12.67 18.53 13.72
C LYS A 162 12.85 17.14 13.09
N ARG A 163 11.79 16.57 12.53
CA ARG A 163 11.84 15.31 11.77
C ARG A 163 12.72 15.43 10.55
N ASP A 164 12.56 16.49 9.77
CA ASP A 164 13.36 16.70 8.55
C ASP A 164 14.83 16.94 8.88
N GLN A 165 15.12 17.66 9.98
CA GLN A 165 16.47 17.79 10.50
C GLN A 165 17.05 16.43 10.92
N PHE A 166 16.26 15.60 11.62
CA PHE A 166 16.67 14.24 11.99
C PHE A 166 16.97 13.38 10.75
N LEU A 167 16.12 13.43 9.72
CA LEU A 167 16.35 12.74 8.45
C LEU A 167 17.65 13.17 7.78
N GLU A 168 17.94 14.48 7.78
CA GLU A 168 19.17 15.03 7.19
C GLU A 168 20.43 14.62 7.97
N ASP A 169 20.40 14.71 9.30
CA ASP A 169 21.54 14.40 10.16
C ASP A 169 21.86 12.89 10.23
N ASN A 170 20.91 12.04 9.84
CA ASN A 170 21.00 10.58 9.98
C ASN A 170 20.92 9.83 8.65
N LYS A 171 21.18 10.51 7.53
CA LYS A 171 21.26 9.88 6.21
C LYS A 171 22.18 8.66 6.23
N PHE A 172 21.74 7.59 5.56
CA PHE A 172 22.49 6.33 5.47
C PHE A 172 22.84 5.71 6.83
N THR A 173 21.96 5.85 7.82
CA THR A 173 22.10 5.17 9.13
C THR A 173 20.85 4.36 9.46
N PRO A 174 21.00 3.27 10.25
CA PRO A 174 19.85 2.49 10.72
C PRO A 174 18.80 3.31 11.50
N ALA A 175 19.17 4.45 12.07
CA ALA A 175 18.27 5.28 12.86
C ALA A 175 17.06 5.84 12.07
N LEU A 176 17.16 5.90 10.73
CA LEU A 176 16.08 6.39 9.87
C LEU A 176 14.79 5.56 9.99
N ILE A 177 14.85 4.31 10.44
CA ILE A 177 13.64 3.50 10.62
C ILE A 177 12.66 4.14 11.62
N GLY A 178 13.18 4.88 12.60
CA GLY A 178 12.37 5.53 13.63
C GLY A 178 11.39 6.56 13.08
N THR A 179 11.63 7.10 11.88
CA THR A 179 10.76 8.12 11.27
C THR A 179 9.60 7.55 10.48
N PHE A 180 9.52 6.22 10.25
CA PHE A 180 8.54 5.63 9.34
C PHE A 180 7.10 5.99 9.70
N ALA A 181 6.75 5.94 10.98
CA ALA A 181 5.40 6.25 11.45
C ALA A 181 5.02 7.74 11.30
N SER A 182 6.00 8.61 11.05
CA SER A 182 5.82 10.06 10.92
C SER A 182 5.82 10.57 9.48
N ILE A 183 5.99 9.69 8.49
CA ILE A 183 5.98 10.04 7.07
C ILE A 183 4.59 9.71 6.52
N ASP A 184 3.91 10.70 5.96
CA ASP A 184 2.66 10.47 5.25
C ASP A 184 2.99 9.83 3.89
N SER A 185 2.70 8.54 3.71
CA SER A 185 3.07 7.85 2.48
C SER A 185 2.30 8.31 1.24
N ASP A 186 1.13 8.94 1.43
CA ASP A 186 0.29 9.41 0.33
C ASP A 186 0.76 10.80 -0.16
N GLU A 187 1.26 11.63 0.75
CA GLU A 187 1.75 12.99 0.43
C GLU A 187 3.27 13.08 0.26
N GLU A 188 4.05 12.25 0.96
CA GLU A 188 5.51 12.34 1.09
C GLU A 188 6.24 11.12 0.50
N TRP A 189 5.72 10.59 -0.61
CA TRP A 189 6.25 9.40 -1.27
C TRP A 189 7.77 9.47 -1.55
N ASP A 190 8.27 10.61 -2.02
CA ASP A 190 9.70 10.79 -2.32
C ASP A 190 10.58 10.68 -1.06
N VAL A 191 10.06 11.14 0.09
CA VAL A 191 10.75 11.05 1.39
C VAL A 191 10.80 9.59 1.82
N LEU A 192 9.66 8.88 1.78
CA LEU A 192 9.58 7.46 2.13
C LEU A 192 10.52 6.62 1.25
N GLN A 193 10.48 6.83 -0.07
CA GLN A 193 11.34 6.13 -1.02
C GLN A 193 12.82 6.38 -0.71
N ARG A 194 13.22 7.64 -0.50
CA ARG A 194 14.60 7.97 -0.14
C ARG A 194 15.03 7.22 1.12
N VAL A 195 14.22 7.28 2.18
CA VAL A 195 14.53 6.62 3.45
C VAL A 195 14.72 5.11 3.28
N ILE A 196 13.85 4.45 2.51
CA ILE A 196 13.95 3.01 2.23
C ILE A 196 15.26 2.68 1.49
N LEU A 197 15.62 3.47 0.47
CA LEU A 197 16.84 3.27 -0.30
C LEU A 197 18.10 3.54 0.53
N GLU A 198 18.09 4.55 1.39
CA GLU A 198 19.19 4.84 2.30
C GLU A 198 19.39 3.70 3.31
N LEU A 199 18.30 3.19 3.90
CA LEU A 199 18.32 2.05 4.82
C LEU A 199 18.81 0.77 4.14
N ASP A 200 18.34 0.46 2.94
CA ASP A 200 18.84 -0.68 2.15
C ASP A 200 20.35 -0.53 1.92
N SER A 201 20.81 0.65 1.53
CA SER A 201 22.24 0.86 1.24
C SER A 201 23.16 0.69 2.46
N CYS A 202 22.69 1.02 3.68
CA CYS A 202 23.50 0.91 4.90
C CYS A 202 23.25 -0.36 5.71
N PHE A 203 22.12 -1.04 5.50
CA PHE A 203 21.67 -2.16 6.33
C PHE A 203 20.96 -3.27 5.55
N ASN A 204 21.36 -3.51 4.29
CA ASN A 204 20.80 -4.54 3.39
C ASN A 204 20.80 -5.99 3.89
N GLU A 205 21.66 -6.35 4.83
CA GLU A 205 21.68 -7.70 5.43
C GLU A 205 20.63 -7.88 6.54
N SER A 206 19.97 -6.80 6.99
CA SER A 206 18.90 -6.85 7.99
C SER A 206 17.64 -7.49 7.41
N PRO A 207 17.11 -8.56 8.02
CA PRO A 207 15.80 -9.12 7.66
C PRO A 207 14.67 -8.08 7.71
N THR A 208 14.70 -7.18 8.69
CA THR A 208 13.71 -6.09 8.79
C THR A 208 13.74 -5.18 7.56
N ILE A 209 14.93 -4.76 7.12
CA ILE A 209 15.09 -3.89 5.95
C ILE A 209 14.75 -4.63 4.65
N GLN A 210 15.20 -5.89 4.50
CA GLN A 210 14.87 -6.70 3.32
C GLN A 210 13.35 -6.82 3.12
N ARG A 211 12.60 -7.02 4.21
CA ARG A 211 11.13 -7.08 4.16
C ARG A 211 10.48 -5.74 3.81
N ILE A 212 11.04 -4.62 4.28
CA ILE A 212 10.59 -3.28 3.91
C ILE A 212 10.81 -3.05 2.41
N VAL A 213 12.00 -3.38 1.91
CA VAL A 213 12.37 -3.26 0.49
C VAL A 213 11.50 -4.17 -0.38
N GLU A 214 11.23 -5.40 0.06
CA GLU A 214 10.34 -6.32 -0.66
C GLU A 214 8.91 -5.75 -0.74
N SER A 215 8.34 -5.31 0.38
CA SER A 215 7.02 -4.67 0.41
C SER A 215 6.95 -3.45 -0.52
N TYR A 216 8.00 -2.63 -0.52
CA TYR A 216 8.13 -1.46 -1.39
C TYR A 216 8.17 -1.86 -2.88
N ASN A 217 8.98 -2.86 -3.24
CA ASN A 217 9.07 -3.34 -4.61
C ASN A 217 7.77 -3.96 -5.08
N GLN A 218 7.09 -4.74 -4.24
CA GLN A 218 5.76 -5.29 -4.55
C GLN A 218 4.73 -4.18 -4.77
N PHE A 219 4.74 -3.12 -3.95
CA PHE A 219 3.86 -1.96 -4.15
C PHE A 219 4.12 -1.29 -5.50
N ILE A 220 5.38 -1.01 -5.84
CA ILE A 220 5.76 -0.40 -7.12
C ILE A 220 5.38 -1.30 -8.30
N GLU A 221 5.64 -2.60 -8.20
CA GLU A 221 5.26 -3.58 -9.22
C GLU A 221 3.74 -3.60 -9.41
N ASN A 222 2.97 -3.62 -8.33
CA ASN A 222 1.51 -3.59 -8.38
C ASN A 222 0.98 -2.29 -9.00
N ALA A 223 1.56 -1.13 -8.65
CA ALA A 223 1.21 0.15 -9.24
C ALA A 223 1.53 0.19 -10.75
N PHE A 224 2.69 -0.32 -11.15
CA PHE A 224 3.09 -0.42 -12.54
C PHE A 224 2.21 -1.39 -13.33
N ASN A 225 1.92 -2.57 -12.77
CA ASN A 225 1.05 -3.56 -13.37
C ASN A 225 -0.37 -3.00 -13.54
N LYS A 226 -0.92 -2.32 -12.52
CA LYS A 226 -2.21 -1.63 -12.61
C LYS A 226 -2.23 -0.63 -13.77
N LEU A 227 -1.20 0.20 -13.92
CA LEU A 227 -1.10 1.16 -15.02
C LEU A 227 -0.98 0.48 -16.42
N ASN A 228 -0.41 -0.72 -16.47
CA ASN A 228 -0.24 -1.47 -17.73
C ASN A 228 -1.41 -2.38 -18.09
N SER A 229 -2.27 -2.74 -17.14
CA SER A 229 -3.46 -3.56 -17.41
C SER A 229 -4.68 -2.75 -17.86
N VAL A 230 -4.60 -1.43 -18.03
CA VAL A 230 -5.74 -0.63 -18.55
C VAL A 230 -5.76 -0.81 -20.06
N PRO A 231 -6.84 -1.31 -20.69
CA PRO A 231 -6.88 -1.41 -22.15
C PRO A 231 -6.68 -0.05 -22.81
N LYS A 232 -5.63 0.10 -23.63
CA LYS A 232 -5.24 1.36 -24.28
C LYS A 232 -5.67 1.36 -25.75
N ILE A 233 -5.66 2.54 -26.35
CA ILE A 233 -5.81 2.67 -27.81
C ILE A 233 -4.70 1.87 -28.49
N GLY A 234 -5.08 0.97 -29.39
CA GLY A 234 -4.20 0.03 -30.08
C GLY A 234 -4.26 -1.40 -29.55
N ASP A 235 -4.80 -1.63 -28.35
CA ASP A 235 -4.93 -2.97 -27.79
C ASP A 235 -6.14 -3.72 -28.36
N GLU A 236 -6.08 -5.05 -28.35
CA GLU A 236 -7.25 -5.90 -28.60
C GLU A 236 -8.22 -5.79 -27.43
N ALA A 237 -9.50 -5.58 -27.74
CA ALA A 237 -10.56 -5.52 -26.74
C ALA A 237 -10.65 -6.85 -25.98
N ILE A 238 -10.59 -6.76 -24.64
CA ILE A 238 -10.75 -7.92 -23.74
C ILE A 238 -12.15 -8.50 -23.92
N GLU A 239 -12.25 -9.83 -23.94
CA GLU A 239 -13.54 -10.50 -24.07
C GLU A 239 -14.50 -10.13 -22.93
N ILE A 240 -15.77 -9.92 -23.25
CA ILE A 240 -16.83 -9.78 -22.27
C ILE A 240 -17.90 -10.82 -22.57
N GLU A 241 -18.12 -11.71 -21.63
CA GLU A 241 -19.15 -12.74 -21.72
C GLU A 241 -20.09 -12.63 -20.52
N LEU A 242 -21.21 -11.93 -20.71
CA LEU A 242 -22.14 -11.58 -19.62
C LEU A 242 -23.61 -11.81 -20.02
N PRO A 243 -24.51 -12.06 -19.05
CA PRO A 243 -25.92 -12.29 -19.34
C PRO A 243 -26.63 -10.98 -19.72
N ASN A 244 -27.53 -11.09 -20.70
CA ASN A 244 -28.48 -10.03 -21.06
C ASN A 244 -29.71 -10.02 -20.12
N PRO A 245 -30.68 -9.11 -20.31
CA PRO A 245 -31.91 -9.08 -19.51
C PRO A 245 -32.73 -10.37 -19.52
N ASP A 246 -32.61 -11.21 -20.56
CA ASP A 246 -33.29 -12.50 -20.65
C ASP A 246 -32.48 -13.65 -20.04
N GLY A 247 -31.27 -13.37 -19.51
CA GLY A 247 -30.35 -14.37 -18.96
C GLY A 247 -29.50 -15.09 -20.02
N LYS A 248 -29.62 -14.72 -21.30
CA LYS A 248 -28.78 -15.26 -22.36
C LYS A 248 -27.41 -14.58 -22.32
N ILE A 249 -26.36 -15.38 -22.32
CA ILE A 249 -24.98 -14.90 -22.43
C ILE A 249 -24.75 -14.29 -23.82
N LEU A 250 -24.22 -13.06 -23.84
CA LEU A 250 -23.72 -12.38 -25.04
C LEU A 250 -22.21 -12.21 -24.90
N LYS A 251 -21.49 -12.46 -26.01
CA LYS A 251 -20.04 -12.26 -26.09
C LYS A 251 -19.72 -10.99 -26.87
N LEU A 252 -18.69 -10.26 -26.49
CA LEU A 252 -18.22 -9.10 -27.24
C LEU A 252 -17.64 -9.54 -28.59
N SER A 253 -16.94 -10.67 -28.64
CA SER A 253 -16.38 -11.22 -29.88
C SER A 253 -17.41 -11.49 -30.97
N ASP A 254 -18.68 -11.76 -30.61
CA ASP A 254 -19.76 -12.04 -31.57
C ASP A 254 -20.02 -10.85 -32.51
N TYR A 255 -19.49 -9.67 -32.16
CA TYR A 255 -19.63 -8.42 -32.90
C TYR A 255 -18.38 -8.00 -33.66
N ARG A 256 -17.33 -8.85 -33.73
CA ARG A 256 -16.20 -8.67 -34.66
C ARG A 256 -16.72 -8.45 -36.09
N GLY A 257 -16.07 -7.56 -36.84
CA GLY A 257 -16.52 -7.10 -38.16
C GLY A 257 -17.42 -5.86 -38.14
N GLN A 258 -17.89 -5.43 -36.96
CA GLN A 258 -18.61 -4.18 -36.74
C GLN A 258 -17.75 -3.21 -35.94
N VAL A 259 -18.07 -1.91 -36.01
CA VAL A 259 -17.53 -0.91 -35.08
C VAL A 259 -18.39 -0.97 -33.83
N VAL A 260 -17.79 -1.21 -32.67
CA VAL A 260 -18.50 -1.41 -31.40
C VAL A 260 -18.19 -0.27 -30.45
N LEU A 261 -19.21 0.42 -29.95
CA LEU A 261 -19.06 1.26 -28.75
C LEU A 261 -19.34 0.38 -27.53
N LEU A 262 -18.29 -0.03 -26.82
CA LEU A 262 -18.41 -0.65 -25.52
C LEU A 262 -18.68 0.44 -24.48
N ASP A 263 -19.83 0.38 -23.83
CA ASP A 263 -20.37 1.45 -22.97
C ASP A 263 -20.64 0.93 -21.55
N PHE A 264 -19.91 1.44 -20.57
CA PHE A 264 -20.11 1.13 -19.15
C PHE A 264 -20.98 2.20 -18.50
N TRP A 265 -22.13 1.78 -17.98
CA TRP A 265 -23.13 2.67 -17.43
C TRP A 265 -23.91 2.02 -16.27
N ALA A 266 -24.85 2.76 -15.69
CA ALA A 266 -25.82 2.18 -14.75
C ALA A 266 -27.09 3.03 -14.64
N SER A 267 -28.20 2.42 -14.20
CA SER A 267 -29.48 3.12 -14.04
C SER A 267 -29.42 4.30 -13.07
N TRP A 268 -28.57 4.19 -12.05
CA TRP A 268 -28.33 5.18 -10.99
C TRP A 268 -27.29 6.26 -11.34
N CYS A 269 -26.57 6.10 -12.46
CA CYS A 269 -25.52 7.03 -12.88
C CYS A 269 -26.10 8.26 -13.59
N GLY A 270 -26.34 9.35 -12.88
CA GLY A 270 -26.88 10.60 -13.44
C GLY A 270 -26.16 11.11 -14.71
N PRO A 271 -24.81 11.20 -14.74
CA PRO A 271 -24.07 11.58 -15.95
C PRO A 271 -24.28 10.62 -17.13
N CYS A 272 -24.29 9.30 -16.91
CA CYS A 272 -24.55 8.32 -17.96
C CYS A 272 -25.94 8.53 -18.60
N ARG A 273 -26.96 8.74 -17.77
CA ARG A 273 -28.34 8.99 -18.23
C ARG A 273 -28.47 10.26 -19.08
N ARG A 274 -27.59 11.26 -18.87
CA ARG A 274 -27.52 12.47 -19.70
C ARG A 274 -26.83 12.23 -21.03
N GLU A 275 -25.92 11.26 -21.11
CA GLU A 275 -25.20 10.90 -22.34
C GLU A 275 -26.01 9.93 -23.22
N ASN A 276 -26.85 9.09 -22.64
CA ASN A 276 -27.69 8.12 -23.35
C ASN A 276 -28.41 8.67 -24.61
N PRO A 277 -28.99 9.89 -24.62
CA PRO A 277 -29.57 10.47 -25.85
C PRO A 277 -28.58 10.60 -27.02
N ASN A 278 -27.32 10.94 -26.75
CA ASN A 278 -26.26 11.05 -27.77
C ASN A 278 -25.91 9.66 -28.32
N VAL A 279 -25.78 8.67 -27.45
CA VAL A 279 -25.53 7.28 -27.83
C VAL A 279 -26.67 6.72 -28.68
N VAL A 280 -27.92 7.01 -28.31
CA VAL A 280 -29.12 6.63 -29.11
C VAL A 280 -29.08 7.28 -30.49
N ALA A 281 -28.78 8.58 -30.58
CA ALA A 281 -28.68 9.29 -31.85
C ALA A 281 -27.59 8.69 -32.75
N ALA A 282 -26.41 8.40 -32.20
CA ALA A 282 -25.31 7.74 -32.89
C ALA A 282 -25.71 6.34 -33.39
N TYR A 283 -26.33 5.53 -32.53
CA TYR A 283 -26.77 4.18 -32.89
C TYR A 283 -27.80 4.22 -34.02
N GLU A 284 -28.83 5.05 -33.93
CA GLU A 284 -29.85 5.16 -35.00
C GLU A 284 -29.25 5.58 -36.34
N LYS A 285 -28.27 6.50 -36.32
CA LYS A 285 -27.61 7.01 -37.53
C LYS A 285 -26.67 5.99 -38.18
N TYR A 286 -25.88 5.27 -37.39
CA TYR A 286 -24.79 4.43 -37.91
C TYR A 286 -25.08 2.93 -37.89
N LYS A 287 -26.15 2.43 -37.24
CA LYS A 287 -26.41 0.98 -37.14
C LYS A 287 -26.48 0.24 -38.48
N LYS A 288 -27.05 0.87 -39.51
CA LYS A 288 -27.12 0.29 -40.87
C LYS A 288 -25.77 0.26 -41.59
N LYS A 289 -24.76 0.98 -41.09
CA LYS A 289 -23.39 1.01 -41.62
C LYS A 289 -22.45 0.04 -40.89
N GLY A 290 -22.96 -0.73 -39.92
CA GLY A 290 -22.17 -1.68 -39.13
C GLY A 290 -21.62 -1.10 -37.83
N PHE A 291 -22.36 -0.18 -37.20
CA PHE A 291 -22.11 0.30 -35.84
C PHE A 291 -23.04 -0.41 -34.85
N ILE A 292 -22.52 -0.79 -33.69
CA ILE A 292 -23.31 -1.34 -32.58
C ILE A 292 -22.83 -0.78 -31.25
N VAL A 293 -23.73 -0.69 -30.27
CA VAL A 293 -23.40 -0.32 -28.89
C VAL A 293 -23.49 -1.59 -28.05
N PHE A 294 -22.44 -1.93 -27.32
CA PHE A 294 -22.42 -3.04 -26.36
C PHE A 294 -22.39 -2.44 -24.95
N SER A 295 -23.54 -2.40 -24.29
CA SER A 295 -23.70 -1.72 -23.00
C SER A 295 -23.56 -2.70 -21.84
N VAL A 296 -22.56 -2.47 -21.00
CA VAL A 296 -22.32 -3.17 -19.73
C VAL A 296 -22.91 -2.33 -18.60
N SER A 297 -23.90 -2.87 -17.91
CA SER A 297 -24.50 -2.21 -16.75
C SER A 297 -23.84 -2.64 -15.44
N LEU A 298 -23.53 -1.65 -14.58
CA LEU A 298 -23.09 -1.82 -13.21
C LEU A 298 -24.24 -1.67 -12.20
N ASP A 299 -25.47 -2.03 -12.58
CA ASP A 299 -26.60 -2.11 -11.66
C ASP A 299 -26.47 -3.30 -10.70
N LYS A 300 -27.13 -3.24 -9.54
CA LYS A 300 -27.32 -4.41 -8.63
C LYS A 300 -28.71 -5.02 -8.77
N ASN A 301 -29.67 -4.25 -9.27
CA ASN A 301 -31.06 -4.64 -9.40
C ASN A 301 -31.45 -4.72 -10.88
N LYS A 302 -31.89 -5.90 -11.31
CA LYS A 302 -32.28 -6.16 -12.70
C LYS A 302 -33.48 -5.33 -13.15
N GLU A 303 -34.47 -5.16 -12.27
CA GLU A 303 -35.69 -4.43 -12.61
C GLU A 303 -35.39 -2.96 -12.92
N ASP A 304 -34.52 -2.32 -12.14
CA ASP A 304 -34.15 -0.92 -12.32
C ASP A 304 -33.29 -0.71 -13.56
N TRP A 305 -32.36 -1.62 -13.83
CA TRP A 305 -31.60 -1.68 -15.08
C TRP A 305 -32.55 -1.76 -16.29
N VAL A 306 -33.48 -2.71 -16.30
CA VAL A 306 -34.43 -2.92 -17.41
C VAL A 306 -35.40 -1.74 -17.56
N LYS A 307 -35.86 -1.15 -16.46
CA LYS A 307 -36.67 0.09 -16.50
C LYS A 307 -35.88 1.24 -17.11
N ALA A 308 -34.60 1.38 -16.79
CA ALA A 308 -33.77 2.44 -17.33
C ALA A 308 -33.52 2.29 -18.83
N ILE A 309 -33.22 1.07 -19.30
CA ILE A 309 -33.12 0.74 -20.74
C ILE A 309 -34.35 1.24 -21.49
N LYS A 310 -35.55 0.91 -20.98
CA LYS A 310 -36.82 1.32 -21.60
C LYS A 310 -37.04 2.82 -21.54
N LYS A 311 -36.77 3.43 -20.39
CA LYS A 311 -37.00 4.87 -20.15
C LYS A 311 -36.11 5.74 -21.04
N ASP A 312 -34.89 5.30 -21.30
CA ASP A 312 -33.92 6.05 -22.09
C ASP A 312 -33.94 5.70 -23.59
N GLY A 313 -34.76 4.73 -23.99
CA GLY A 313 -34.86 4.33 -25.38
C GLY A 313 -33.59 3.65 -25.91
N LEU A 314 -32.88 2.89 -25.09
CA LEU A 314 -31.66 2.18 -25.49
C LEU A 314 -32.03 0.94 -26.34
N THR A 315 -32.29 1.15 -27.63
CA THR A 315 -32.97 0.16 -28.49
C THR A 315 -32.11 -1.00 -28.99
N TRP A 316 -30.78 -0.96 -28.80
CA TRP A 316 -29.90 -2.07 -29.13
C TRP A 316 -30.16 -3.29 -28.22
N LYS A 317 -29.78 -4.49 -28.70
CA LYS A 317 -30.04 -5.76 -27.99
C LYS A 317 -28.90 -6.19 -27.06
N THR A 318 -27.75 -5.58 -27.26
CA THR A 318 -26.45 -5.85 -26.62
C THR A 318 -26.35 -5.13 -25.29
N HIS A 319 -27.29 -5.42 -24.40
CA HIS A 319 -27.25 -5.00 -22.99
C HIS A 319 -26.84 -6.20 -22.16
N VAL A 320 -25.81 -6.06 -21.33
CA VAL A 320 -25.33 -7.12 -20.44
C VAL A 320 -25.05 -6.60 -19.03
N SER A 321 -25.11 -7.47 -18.03
CA SER A 321 -24.72 -7.17 -16.65
C SER A 321 -24.56 -8.45 -15.84
N ASP A 322 -23.54 -8.53 -14.97
CA ASP A 322 -23.44 -9.56 -13.93
C ASP A 322 -24.14 -9.18 -12.61
N LEU A 323 -24.73 -7.98 -12.56
CA LEU A 323 -25.36 -7.37 -11.40
C LEU A 323 -24.44 -7.19 -10.18
N GLN A 324 -23.12 -7.15 -10.40
CA GLN A 324 -22.12 -7.09 -9.31
C GLN A 324 -21.65 -5.67 -8.98
N TYR A 325 -22.25 -4.62 -9.55
CA TYR A 325 -21.81 -3.22 -9.32
C TYR A 325 -20.33 -3.04 -9.69
N TRP A 326 -19.54 -2.33 -8.88
CA TRP A 326 -18.08 -2.22 -9.04
C TRP A 326 -17.32 -3.54 -8.93
N GLN A 327 -17.95 -4.62 -8.45
CA GLN A 327 -17.36 -5.97 -8.46
C GLN A 327 -17.64 -6.73 -9.76
N SER A 328 -18.08 -6.04 -10.81
CA SER A 328 -18.22 -6.65 -12.13
C SER A 328 -16.87 -7.09 -12.68
N GLN A 329 -16.82 -8.30 -13.26
CA GLN A 329 -15.61 -8.79 -13.91
C GLN A 329 -15.22 -7.89 -15.09
N ALA A 330 -16.19 -7.51 -15.91
CA ALA A 330 -15.95 -6.60 -17.05
C ALA A 330 -15.43 -5.23 -16.60
N ALA A 331 -15.94 -4.69 -15.48
CA ALA A 331 -15.44 -3.43 -14.93
C ALA A 331 -13.98 -3.56 -14.45
N ARG A 332 -13.60 -4.68 -13.82
CA ARG A 332 -12.22 -4.94 -13.41
C ARG A 332 -11.28 -5.12 -14.59
N ASP A 333 -11.68 -5.92 -15.58
CA ASP A 333 -10.87 -6.22 -16.76
C ASP A 333 -10.55 -4.96 -17.57
N TYR A 334 -11.53 -4.05 -17.67
CA TYR A 334 -11.36 -2.77 -18.33
C TYR A 334 -10.91 -1.64 -17.40
N GLN A 335 -10.64 -1.92 -16.12
CA GLN A 335 -10.28 -0.95 -15.08
C GLN A 335 -11.20 0.28 -15.01
N VAL A 336 -12.51 0.04 -15.10
CA VAL A 336 -13.54 1.07 -14.98
C VAL A 336 -13.72 1.44 -13.51
N GLU A 337 -13.03 2.50 -13.08
CA GLU A 337 -13.14 3.07 -11.72
C GLU A 337 -14.22 4.17 -11.61
N GLY A 338 -14.79 4.60 -12.75
CA GLY A 338 -15.83 5.61 -12.83
C GLY A 338 -16.72 5.42 -14.06
N ILE A 339 -17.98 5.82 -13.97
CA ILE A 339 -18.92 5.79 -15.10
C ILE A 339 -19.57 7.17 -15.32
N PRO A 340 -19.86 7.56 -16.57
CA PRO A 340 -19.78 6.75 -17.79
C PRO A 340 -18.33 6.52 -18.26
N ALA A 341 -18.01 5.29 -18.68
CA ALA A 341 -16.75 4.92 -19.34
C ALA A 341 -17.05 4.24 -20.68
N SER A 342 -16.23 4.47 -21.71
CA SER A 342 -16.46 3.80 -23.01
C SER A 342 -15.20 3.53 -23.80
N PHE A 343 -15.25 2.49 -24.64
CA PHE A 343 -14.20 2.10 -25.56
C PHE A 343 -14.80 1.95 -26.96
N LEU A 344 -14.28 2.68 -27.94
CA LEU A 344 -14.66 2.48 -29.34
C LEU A 344 -13.72 1.45 -29.94
N ILE A 345 -14.29 0.38 -30.48
CA ILE A 345 -13.59 -0.78 -30.99
C ILE A 345 -13.83 -0.87 -32.50
N ASP A 346 -12.76 -1.07 -33.27
CA ASP A 346 -12.83 -1.22 -34.71
C ASP A 346 -13.33 -2.62 -35.14
N LYS A 347 -13.44 -2.83 -36.45
CA LYS A 347 -13.92 -4.09 -37.02
C LYS A 347 -13.01 -5.29 -36.75
N ASN A 348 -11.73 -5.06 -36.45
CA ASN A 348 -10.77 -6.11 -36.12
C ASN A 348 -10.76 -6.44 -34.63
N GLY A 349 -11.47 -5.65 -33.81
CA GLY A 349 -11.47 -5.81 -32.37
C GLY A 349 -10.47 -4.95 -31.63
N ILE A 350 -9.89 -3.94 -32.29
CA ILE A 350 -8.88 -3.07 -31.70
C ILE A 350 -9.54 -1.82 -31.13
N ILE A 351 -9.15 -1.42 -29.92
CA ILE A 351 -9.60 -0.18 -29.30
C ILE A 351 -8.99 1.00 -30.06
N ILE A 352 -9.82 1.88 -30.60
CA ILE A 352 -9.40 3.04 -31.41
C ILE A 352 -9.68 4.39 -30.76
N ALA A 353 -10.52 4.42 -29.73
CA ALA A 353 -10.76 5.59 -28.89
C ALA A 353 -11.34 5.19 -27.53
N THR A 354 -11.19 6.05 -26.54
CA THR A 354 -11.78 5.87 -25.19
C THR A 354 -12.54 7.14 -24.78
N ASP A 355 -13.49 6.98 -23.86
CA ASP A 355 -14.26 8.04 -23.21
C ASP A 355 -14.92 9.07 -24.14
N LEU A 356 -15.36 8.62 -25.31
CA LEU A 356 -16.11 9.43 -26.26
C LEU A 356 -17.49 9.80 -25.71
N ARG A 357 -17.82 11.09 -25.71
CA ARG A 357 -19.11 11.63 -25.26
C ARG A 357 -19.61 12.71 -26.21
N GLY A 358 -20.92 12.91 -26.26
CA GLY A 358 -21.54 14.03 -26.97
C GLY A 358 -21.06 14.18 -28.42
N GLU A 359 -20.54 15.36 -28.74
CA GLU A 359 -20.06 15.66 -30.10
C GLU A 359 -18.82 14.85 -30.49
N ASP A 360 -17.96 14.47 -29.54
CA ASP A 360 -16.75 13.70 -29.85
C ASP A 360 -17.08 12.30 -30.36
N LEU A 361 -18.12 11.67 -29.81
CA LEU A 361 -18.63 10.40 -30.31
C LEU A 361 -19.13 10.53 -31.75
N GLU A 362 -19.97 11.53 -32.02
CA GLU A 362 -20.52 11.77 -33.36
C GLU A 362 -19.42 12.11 -34.37
N ASN A 363 -18.49 12.98 -34.02
CA ASN A 363 -17.38 13.37 -34.88
C ASN A 363 -16.49 12.17 -35.23
N THR A 364 -16.15 11.34 -34.24
CA THR A 364 -15.34 10.13 -34.45
C THR A 364 -16.05 9.14 -35.36
N LEU A 365 -17.33 8.86 -35.12
CA LEU A 365 -18.11 7.93 -35.95
C LEU A 365 -18.30 8.48 -37.37
N LYS A 366 -18.50 9.80 -37.52
CA LYS A 366 -18.60 10.44 -38.83
C LYS A 366 -17.34 10.23 -39.65
N GLU A 367 -16.15 10.33 -39.04
CA GLU A 367 -14.87 10.07 -39.70
C GLU A 367 -14.72 8.61 -40.12
N ILE A 368 -15.12 7.67 -39.26
CA ILE A 368 -15.04 6.21 -39.54
C ILE A 368 -15.98 5.78 -40.66
N PHE A 369 -17.17 6.39 -40.75
CA PHE A 369 -18.24 5.99 -41.67
C PHE A 369 -18.47 6.94 -42.85
N LYS A 370 -17.43 7.71 -43.21
CA LYS A 370 -17.44 8.61 -44.39
C LYS A 370 -17.85 7.90 -45.67
#